data_AF-A0A0Q0EIA2-F1
#
_entry.id   AF-A0A0Q0EIA2-F1
#
_cell.length_a   1.000
_cell.length_b   1.000
_cell.length_c   1.000
_cell.angle_alpha   90.00
_cell.angle_beta   90.00
_cell.angle_gamma   90.00
#
_symmetry.space_group_name_H-M   'P 1'
#
loop_
_entity.id
_entity.type
_entity.pdbx_description
1 polymer ?
#
loop_
_entity_poly.entity_id
_entity_poly.type
_entity_poly.pdbx_seq_one_letter_code
_entity_poly.pdbx_strand_id
1 'polypeptide(L)'
;MIREGKVKVHLVIDASIAYFLLSDKEENVSYSIHLLLAQLSEVLHASFYEPLLENDRNTEIDEIGKMLFFSVSHAPVSYFCARKSAFFDLDAGENYATLVEGSYASAKEKICSARMEYRVSGNIEILLNTVLPQISFFLTHAAEWLGHRDGLPESEFFPGSKLLGYLEVLELNLWLELFGRDLRKLYDTDDQFTAKNIFSLSRHVERILWTFQIFPWLMEDGTIYVTVPFGDDLAALPVDL
;
A
#
# COMPACT_ATOMS: atom_id res chain seq x y z
N MET A 1 -1.75 16.84 12.26
CA MET A 1 -1.48 18.25 12.67
C MET A 1 -1.05 18.24 14.13
N ILE A 2 0.02 18.96 14.49
CA ILE A 2 0.43 19.12 15.89
C ILE A 2 -0.16 20.44 16.42
N ARG A 3 -0.99 20.35 17.47
CA ARG A 3 -1.53 21.53 18.17
C ARG A 3 -1.29 21.35 19.65
N GLU A 4 -0.65 22.32 20.29
CA GLU A 4 -0.25 22.26 21.71
C GLU A 4 0.62 21.03 22.04
N GLY A 5 1.49 20.63 21.10
CA GLY A 5 2.38 19.48 21.28
C GLY A 5 1.70 18.12 21.21
N LYS A 6 0.40 18.05 20.86
CA LYS A 6 -0.34 16.80 20.68
C LYS A 6 -0.72 16.59 19.22
N VAL A 7 -0.61 15.35 18.76
CA VAL A 7 -1.15 14.91 17.47
C VAL A 7 -2.68 15.02 17.53
N LYS A 8 -3.26 15.79 16.61
CA LYS A 8 -4.71 15.84 16.38
C LYS A 8 -5.06 15.21 15.04
N VAL A 9 -5.99 14.26 15.08
CA VAL A 9 -6.63 13.66 13.91
C VAL A 9 -7.95 14.39 13.66
N HIS A 10 -8.20 14.78 12.41
CA HIS A 10 -9.47 15.40 12.00
C HIS A 10 -10.15 14.47 11.01
N LEU A 11 -11.43 14.20 11.24
CA LEU A 11 -12.25 13.49 10.27
C LEU A 11 -12.93 14.52 9.37
N VAL A 12 -12.63 14.43 8.08
CA VAL A 12 -13.28 15.24 7.05
C VAL A 12 -14.16 14.30 6.25
N ILE A 13 -15.45 14.56 6.27
CA ILE A 13 -16.46 13.72 5.63
C ILE A 13 -17.09 14.53 4.51
N ASP A 14 -17.12 13.96 3.30
CA ASP A 14 -17.83 14.55 2.18
C ASP A 14 -19.35 14.57 2.46
N ALA A 15 -20.04 15.62 2.02
CA ALA A 15 -21.47 15.76 2.25
C ALA A 15 -22.28 14.58 1.69
N SER A 16 -21.81 13.94 0.60
CA SER A 16 -22.43 12.73 0.03
C SER A 16 -22.53 11.58 1.03
N ILE A 17 -21.52 11.37 1.87
CA ILE A 17 -21.54 10.33 2.91
C ILE A 17 -22.61 10.62 3.96
N ALA A 18 -22.76 11.91 4.34
CA ALA A 18 -23.84 12.31 5.24
C ALA A 18 -25.23 12.09 4.61
N TYR A 19 -25.38 12.34 3.31
CA TYR A 19 -26.63 12.06 2.60
C TYR A 19 -26.92 10.56 2.50
N PHE A 20 -25.90 9.74 2.27
CA PHE A 20 -26.06 8.29 2.20
C PHE A 20 -26.44 7.65 3.54
N LEU A 21 -25.96 8.18 4.67
CA LEU A 21 -26.43 7.77 6.01
C LEU A 21 -27.92 8.01 6.25
N LEU A 22 -28.50 8.99 5.54
CA LEU A 22 -29.93 9.33 5.63
C LEU A 22 -30.74 8.68 4.50
N SER A 23 -30.14 7.77 3.72
CA SER A 23 -30.79 7.13 2.59
C SER A 23 -31.71 5.99 3.04
N ASP A 24 -32.82 5.80 2.33
CA ASP A 24 -33.69 4.62 2.52
C ASP A 24 -33.09 3.33 1.92
N LYS A 25 -31.96 3.42 1.20
CA LYS A 25 -31.27 2.26 0.63
C LYS A 25 -30.26 1.72 1.63
N GLU A 26 -30.45 0.47 2.06
CA GLU A 26 -29.57 -0.20 3.02
C GLU A 26 -28.11 -0.21 2.56
N GLU A 27 -27.83 -0.49 1.28
CA GLU A 27 -26.49 -0.45 0.69
C GLU A 27 -25.78 0.91 0.90
N ASN A 28 -26.49 2.03 0.71
CA ASN A 28 -25.92 3.37 0.90
C ASN A 28 -25.57 3.63 2.36
N VAL A 29 -26.44 3.19 3.29
CA VAL A 29 -26.23 3.34 4.73
C VAL A 29 -25.04 2.50 5.17
N SER A 30 -24.99 1.23 4.77
CA SER A 30 -23.90 0.30 5.05
C SER A 30 -22.56 0.82 4.55
N TYR A 31 -22.48 1.24 3.28
CA TYR A 31 -21.28 1.84 2.69
C TYR A 31 -20.80 3.07 3.47
N SER A 32 -21.73 3.92 3.90
CA SER A 32 -21.38 5.14 4.64
C SER A 32 -20.88 4.85 6.05
N ILE A 33 -21.50 3.90 6.75
CA ILE A 33 -21.05 3.44 8.06
C ILE A 33 -19.67 2.79 7.93
N HIS A 34 -19.45 1.96 6.91
CA HIS A 34 -18.16 1.36 6.61
C HIS A 34 -17.06 2.43 6.46
N LEU A 35 -17.29 3.47 5.66
CA LEU A 35 -16.33 4.58 5.49
C LEU A 35 -16.11 5.36 6.79
N LEU A 36 -17.16 5.68 7.54
CA LEU A 36 -17.02 6.35 8.83
C LEU A 36 -16.19 5.53 9.81
N LEU A 37 -16.36 4.21 9.83
CA LEU A 37 -15.61 3.34 10.71
C LEU A 37 -14.17 3.15 10.27
N ALA A 38 -13.89 3.12 8.97
CA ALA A 38 -12.52 3.14 8.47
C ALA A 38 -11.81 4.41 8.94
N GLN A 39 -12.46 5.57 8.84
CA GLN A 39 -11.96 6.86 9.32
C GLN A 39 -11.78 6.91 10.85
N LEU A 40 -12.75 6.42 11.62
CA LEU A 40 -12.61 6.32 13.09
C LEU A 40 -11.50 5.33 13.49
N SER A 41 -11.31 4.27 12.70
CA SER A 41 -10.23 3.29 12.91
C SER A 41 -8.85 3.89 12.64
N GLU A 42 -8.74 4.89 11.76
CA GLU A 42 -7.50 5.64 11.57
C GLU A 42 -7.15 6.45 12.82
N VAL A 43 -8.14 7.11 13.42
CA VAL A 43 -7.97 7.84 14.71
C VAL A 43 -7.55 6.86 15.81
N LEU A 44 -8.18 5.69 15.86
CA LEU A 44 -7.83 4.62 16.79
C LEU A 44 -6.38 4.16 16.56
N HIS A 45 -6.01 3.89 15.31
CA HIS A 45 -4.68 3.44 14.95
C HIS A 45 -3.62 4.44 15.41
N ALA A 46 -3.79 5.73 15.08
CA ALA A 46 -2.89 6.79 15.50
C ALA A 46 -2.77 6.85 17.04
N SER A 47 -3.89 6.77 17.75
CA SER A 47 -3.93 6.90 19.22
C SER A 47 -3.27 5.74 19.96
N PHE A 48 -3.35 4.53 19.41
CA PHE A 48 -2.83 3.32 20.06
C PHE A 48 -1.41 2.97 19.63
N TYR A 49 -1.09 3.13 18.34
CA TYR A 49 0.13 2.57 17.76
C TYR A 49 1.25 3.60 17.53
N GLU A 50 0.95 4.89 17.29
CA GLU A 50 2.01 5.90 17.18
C GLU A 50 2.84 6.03 18.48
N PRO A 51 2.26 6.02 19.69
CA PRO A 51 3.04 6.08 20.93
C PRO A 51 3.99 4.90 21.12
N LEU A 52 3.68 3.72 20.56
CA LEU A 52 4.56 2.56 20.63
C LEU A 52 5.86 2.79 19.85
N LEU A 53 5.78 3.49 18.72
CA LEU A 53 6.94 3.84 17.90
C LEU A 53 7.81 4.93 18.53
N GLU A 54 7.23 5.80 19.35
CA GLU A 54 8.02 6.80 20.09
C GLU A 54 9.01 6.17 21.06
N ASN A 55 8.70 4.98 21.57
CA ASN A 55 9.57 4.22 22.46
C ASN A 55 10.62 3.36 21.71
N ASP A 56 10.52 3.26 20.38
CA ASP A 56 11.37 2.44 19.50
C ASP A 56 12.19 3.28 18.49
N ARG A 57 12.62 4.47 18.92
CA ARG A 57 13.29 5.46 18.05
C ARG A 57 14.73 5.10 17.64
N ASN A 58 15.34 4.09 18.26
CA ASN A 58 16.75 3.75 18.07
C ASN A 58 16.98 2.60 17.07
N THR A 59 15.94 2.18 16.34
CA THR A 59 16.11 1.16 15.30
C THR A 59 16.94 1.73 14.14
N GLU A 60 18.10 1.13 13.88
CA GLU A 60 18.90 1.44 12.69
C GLU A 60 18.21 0.92 11.44
N ILE A 61 17.91 1.83 10.51
CA ILE A 61 17.34 1.53 9.20
C ILE A 61 18.35 2.00 8.15
N ASP A 62 18.64 1.14 7.18
CA ASP A 62 19.51 1.47 6.05
C ASP A 62 18.84 2.45 5.07
N GLU A 63 19.63 3.08 4.20
CA GLU A 63 19.13 4.14 3.31
C GLU A 63 18.14 3.62 2.25
N ILE A 64 18.22 2.36 1.82
CA ILE A 64 17.21 1.77 0.92
C ILE A 64 15.91 1.58 1.67
N GLY A 65 15.97 1.03 2.89
CA GLY A 65 14.81 0.87 3.75
C GLY A 65 14.06 2.18 3.92
N LYS A 66 14.79 3.28 4.16
CA LYS A 66 14.22 4.64 4.26
C LYS A 66 13.60 5.12 2.95
N MET A 67 14.31 5.00 1.83
CA MET A 67 13.82 5.43 0.51
C MET A 67 12.54 4.69 0.13
N LEU A 68 12.51 3.37 0.31
CA LEU A 68 11.38 2.53 -0.06
C LEU A 68 10.22 2.63 0.92
N PHE A 69 10.47 2.96 2.19
CA PHE A 69 9.43 3.02 3.21
C PHE A 69 8.30 3.99 2.85
N PHE A 70 8.63 5.09 2.15
CA PHE A 70 7.63 6.03 1.66
C PHE A 70 6.49 5.34 0.91
N SER A 71 6.79 4.34 0.07
CA SER A 71 5.81 3.61 -0.74
C SER A 71 4.97 2.60 0.04
N VAL A 72 5.34 2.25 1.28
CA VAL A 72 4.57 1.26 2.08
C VAL A 72 4.07 1.84 3.40
N SER A 73 4.40 3.10 3.69
CA SER A 73 4.09 3.76 4.96
C SER A 73 2.58 3.78 5.30
N HIS A 74 1.72 3.83 4.29
CA HIS A 74 0.26 3.79 4.46
C HIS A 74 -0.32 2.37 4.60
N ALA A 75 0.39 1.33 4.15
CA ALA A 75 -0.16 -0.02 4.12
C ALA A 75 -0.59 -0.56 5.49
N PRO A 76 0.17 -0.40 6.59
CA PRO A 76 -0.28 -0.87 7.91
C PRO A 76 -1.62 -0.27 8.33
N VAL A 77 -1.75 1.06 8.29
CA VAL A 77 -2.97 1.74 8.72
C VAL A 77 -4.15 1.40 7.80
N SER A 78 -3.92 1.33 6.49
CA SER A 78 -4.95 0.92 5.52
C SER A 78 -5.46 -0.50 5.76
N TYR A 79 -4.56 -1.45 6.00
CA TYR A 79 -4.93 -2.82 6.40
C TYR A 79 -5.76 -2.83 7.69
N PHE A 80 -5.29 -2.11 8.71
CA PHE A 80 -5.98 -2.04 10.00
C PHE A 80 -7.39 -1.47 9.87
N CYS A 81 -7.54 -0.33 9.18
CA CYS A 81 -8.82 0.34 9.00
C CYS A 81 -9.82 -0.54 8.24
N ALA A 82 -9.41 -1.11 7.10
CA ALA A 82 -10.26 -1.98 6.29
C ALA A 82 -10.68 -3.24 7.06
N ARG A 83 -9.78 -3.81 7.89
CA ARG A 83 -10.08 -4.93 8.78
C ARG A 83 -11.13 -4.57 9.83
N LYS A 84 -11.06 -3.38 10.40
CA LYS A 84 -11.99 -2.93 11.44
C LYS A 84 -13.36 -2.54 10.91
N SER A 85 -13.47 -2.09 9.65
CA SER A 85 -14.74 -1.71 9.04
C SER A 85 -15.40 -2.85 8.24
N ALA A 86 -14.74 -4.00 8.09
CA ALA A 86 -15.14 -5.02 7.11
C ALA A 86 -16.58 -5.52 7.27
N PHE A 87 -17.00 -5.80 8.49
CA PHE A 87 -18.31 -6.40 8.79
C PHE A 87 -19.52 -5.51 8.49
N PHE A 88 -19.32 -4.22 8.16
CA PHE A 88 -20.42 -3.30 7.84
C PHE A 88 -20.75 -3.23 6.35
N ASP A 89 -19.82 -3.59 5.47
CA ASP A 89 -20.03 -3.60 4.02
C ASP A 89 -19.25 -4.76 3.43
N LEU A 90 -19.92 -5.92 3.30
CA LEU A 90 -19.30 -7.14 2.77
C LEU A 90 -18.84 -6.97 1.31
N ASP A 91 -19.52 -6.11 0.54
CA ASP A 91 -19.26 -5.92 -0.89
C ASP A 91 -18.09 -4.95 -1.15
N ALA A 92 -17.62 -4.22 -0.12
CA ALA A 92 -16.44 -3.35 -0.22
C ALA A 92 -15.19 -4.09 -0.71
N GLY A 93 -15.09 -5.41 -0.49
CA GLY A 93 -14.02 -6.26 -1.02
C GLY A 93 -13.89 -6.22 -2.54
N GLU A 94 -15.01 -6.14 -3.28
CA GLU A 94 -15.00 -6.03 -4.74
C GLU A 94 -14.49 -4.65 -5.20
N ASN A 95 -14.83 -3.59 -4.46
CA ASN A 95 -14.33 -2.25 -4.71
C ASN A 95 -12.81 -2.18 -4.47
N TYR A 96 -12.31 -2.75 -3.38
CA TYR A 96 -10.88 -2.84 -3.13
C TYR A 96 -10.17 -3.67 -4.20
N ALA A 97 -10.75 -4.80 -4.64
CA ALA A 97 -10.18 -5.59 -5.73
C ALA A 97 -10.05 -4.75 -7.02
N THR A 98 -11.10 -4.02 -7.38
CA THR A 98 -11.09 -3.11 -8.54
C THR A 98 -10.00 -2.04 -8.42
N LEU A 99 -9.80 -1.48 -7.23
CA LEU A 99 -8.74 -0.49 -6.97
C LEU A 99 -7.34 -1.10 -7.07
N VAL A 100 -7.13 -2.34 -6.62
CA VAL A 100 -5.86 -3.06 -6.79
C VAL A 100 -5.56 -3.29 -8.27
N GLU A 101 -6.52 -3.80 -9.04
CA GLU A 101 -6.35 -4.03 -10.47
C GLU A 101 -6.06 -2.74 -11.23
N GLY A 102 -6.86 -1.70 -10.98
CA GLY A 102 -6.71 -0.39 -11.63
C GLY A 102 -5.39 0.30 -11.27
N SER A 103 -4.98 0.26 -10.00
CA SER A 103 -3.71 0.85 -9.56
C SER A 103 -2.51 0.11 -10.12
N TYR A 104 -2.53 -1.23 -10.19
CA TYR A 104 -1.46 -1.99 -10.81
C TYR A 104 -1.36 -1.74 -12.32
N ALA A 105 -2.49 -1.73 -13.03
CA ALA A 105 -2.53 -1.41 -14.45
C ALA A 105 -1.97 -0.01 -14.75
N SER A 106 -2.38 1.00 -13.97
CA SER A 106 -1.86 2.37 -14.09
C SER A 106 -0.37 2.45 -13.73
N ALA A 107 0.08 1.73 -12.70
CA ALA A 107 1.48 1.65 -12.32
C ALA A 107 2.32 1.09 -13.47
N LYS A 108 1.88 -0.01 -14.09
CA LYS A 108 2.57 -0.62 -15.23
C LYS A 108 2.77 0.37 -16.38
N GLU A 109 1.71 1.06 -16.80
CA GLU A 109 1.79 2.04 -17.89
C GLU A 109 2.80 3.17 -17.57
N LYS A 110 2.70 3.77 -16.39
CA LYS A 110 3.53 4.91 -15.99
C LYS A 110 4.97 4.52 -15.73
N ILE A 111 5.20 3.37 -15.10
CA ILE A 111 6.55 2.87 -14.80
C ILE A 111 7.27 2.50 -16.11
N CYS A 112 6.60 1.82 -17.04
CA CYS A 112 7.17 1.55 -18.36
C CYS A 112 7.53 2.86 -19.09
N SER A 113 6.65 3.86 -19.05
CA SER A 113 6.93 5.17 -19.66
C SER A 113 8.11 5.88 -19.01
N ALA A 114 8.20 5.88 -17.68
CA ALA A 114 9.29 6.49 -16.92
C ALA A 114 10.63 5.79 -17.19
N ARG A 115 10.63 4.46 -17.37
CA ARG A 115 11.83 3.71 -17.79
C ARG A 115 12.34 4.19 -19.15
N MET A 116 11.44 4.38 -20.13
CA MET A 116 11.83 4.88 -21.45
C MET A 116 12.40 6.30 -21.37
N GLU A 117 11.80 7.18 -20.57
CA GLU A 117 12.35 8.52 -20.32
C GLU A 117 13.71 8.48 -19.65
N TYR A 118 13.90 7.57 -18.69
CA TYR A 118 15.19 7.33 -18.05
C TYR A 118 16.27 6.90 -19.04
N ARG A 119 15.94 6.14 -20.10
CA ARG A 119 16.91 5.78 -21.15
C ARG A 119 17.47 6.98 -21.89
N VAL A 120 16.65 8.00 -22.11
CA VAL A 120 17.03 9.20 -22.85
C VAL A 120 17.75 10.19 -21.94
N SER A 121 17.25 10.36 -20.71
CA SER A 121 17.72 11.40 -19.79
C SER A 121 18.85 10.95 -18.87
N GLY A 122 18.96 9.65 -18.58
CA GLY A 122 19.81 9.12 -17.51
C GLY A 122 19.40 9.58 -16.09
N ASN A 123 18.26 10.27 -15.94
CA ASN A 123 17.87 10.90 -14.68
C ASN A 123 17.13 9.93 -13.76
N ILE A 124 17.86 9.37 -12.79
CA ILE A 124 17.29 8.42 -11.84
C ILE A 124 16.26 9.04 -10.88
N GLU A 125 16.40 10.32 -10.55
CA GLU A 125 15.45 11.00 -9.65
C GLU A 125 14.08 11.11 -10.28
N ILE A 126 14.00 11.46 -11.58
CA ILE A 126 12.74 11.51 -12.32
C ILE A 126 12.08 10.12 -12.37
N LEU A 127 12.88 9.07 -12.59
CA LEU A 127 12.39 7.70 -12.57
C LEU A 127 11.78 7.35 -11.21
N LEU A 128 12.53 7.52 -10.12
CA LEU A 128 12.08 7.14 -8.78
C LEU A 128 10.89 7.98 -8.30
N ASN A 129 10.89 9.29 -8.56
CA ASN A 129 9.77 10.18 -8.24
C ASN A 129 8.48 9.82 -8.99
N THR A 130 8.59 9.15 -10.14
CA THR A 130 7.44 8.63 -10.87
C THR A 130 7.00 7.26 -10.36
N VAL A 131 7.97 6.36 -10.13
CA VAL A 131 7.73 4.94 -9.81
C VAL A 131 7.21 4.75 -8.38
N LEU A 132 7.88 5.34 -7.38
CA LEU A 132 7.59 5.08 -5.96
C LEU A 132 6.15 5.47 -5.56
N PRO A 133 5.56 6.58 -6.03
CA PRO A 133 4.16 6.88 -5.77
C PRO A 133 3.18 5.88 -6.41
N GLN A 134 3.47 5.35 -7.60
CA GLN A 134 2.58 4.34 -8.22
C GLN A 134 2.56 3.05 -7.42
N ILE A 135 3.72 2.60 -6.94
CA ILE A 135 3.81 1.46 -6.05
C ILE A 135 3.07 1.74 -4.73
N SER A 136 3.15 2.97 -4.21
CA SER A 136 2.41 3.36 -3.01
C SER A 136 0.90 3.17 -3.13
N PHE A 137 0.30 3.62 -4.25
CA PHE A 137 -1.13 3.41 -4.50
C PHE A 137 -1.49 1.92 -4.56
N PHE A 138 -0.70 1.12 -5.30
CA PHE A 138 -0.93 -0.31 -5.40
C PHE A 138 -0.84 -1.02 -4.04
N LEU A 139 0.21 -0.74 -3.26
CA LEU A 139 0.39 -1.37 -1.94
C LEU A 139 -0.69 -0.95 -0.93
N THR A 140 -1.14 0.30 -1.00
CA THR A 140 -2.23 0.81 -0.16
C THR A 140 -3.52 0.03 -0.43
N HIS A 141 -3.95 -0.07 -1.68
CA HIS A 141 -5.17 -0.80 -2.02
C HIS A 141 -5.05 -2.32 -1.79
N ALA A 142 -3.86 -2.88 -2.00
CA ALA A 142 -3.60 -4.29 -1.68
C ALA A 142 -3.76 -4.53 -0.17
N ALA A 143 -3.26 -3.61 0.66
CA ALA A 143 -3.41 -3.68 2.10
C ALA A 143 -4.87 -3.52 2.55
N GLU A 144 -5.64 -2.62 1.92
CA GLU A 144 -7.09 -2.48 2.18
C GLU A 144 -7.84 -3.78 1.86
N TRP A 145 -7.61 -4.37 0.68
CA TRP A 145 -8.23 -5.64 0.30
C TRP A 145 -7.88 -6.77 1.28
N LEU A 146 -6.61 -6.88 1.66
CA LEU A 146 -6.11 -7.86 2.63
C LEU A 146 -6.72 -7.65 4.02
N GLY A 147 -6.80 -6.40 4.45
CA GLY A 147 -7.40 -6.02 5.73
C GLY A 147 -8.88 -6.37 5.76
N HIS A 148 -9.60 -5.97 4.72
CA HIS A 148 -11.02 -6.26 4.57
C HIS A 148 -11.30 -7.77 4.61
N ARG A 149 -10.56 -8.57 3.84
CA ARG A 149 -10.61 -10.04 3.87
C ARG A 149 -10.42 -10.60 5.27
N ASP A 150 -9.41 -10.13 5.98
CA ASP A 150 -9.05 -10.58 7.33
C ASP A 150 -9.99 -10.06 8.43
N GLY A 151 -10.88 -9.11 8.08
CA GLY A 151 -11.91 -8.57 8.97
C GLY A 151 -13.21 -9.35 8.92
N LEU A 152 -13.39 -10.20 7.90
CA LEU A 152 -14.57 -11.04 7.75
C LEU A 152 -14.38 -12.41 8.44
N PRO A 153 -15.47 -13.04 8.94
CA PRO A 153 -15.43 -14.42 9.42
C PRO A 153 -14.98 -15.41 8.33
N GLU A 154 -14.18 -16.42 8.68
CA GLU A 154 -13.68 -17.44 7.73
C GLU A 154 -14.79 -18.21 6.99
N SER A 155 -15.99 -18.27 7.57
CA SER A 155 -17.15 -18.93 6.99
C SER A 155 -17.88 -18.10 5.93
N GLU A 156 -17.59 -16.81 5.83
CA GLU A 156 -18.25 -15.91 4.88
C GLU A 156 -17.59 -15.95 3.51
N PHE A 157 -18.42 -15.87 2.46
CA PHE A 157 -17.92 -15.64 1.13
C PHE A 157 -17.28 -14.25 1.07
N PHE A 158 -16.15 -14.14 0.39
CA PHE A 158 -15.43 -12.88 0.24
C PHE A 158 -15.62 -12.30 -1.18
N PRO A 159 -16.44 -11.23 -1.33
CA PRO A 159 -16.47 -10.41 -2.54
C PRO A 159 -15.07 -9.86 -2.87
N GLY A 160 -14.68 -9.86 -4.14
CA GLY A 160 -13.31 -9.54 -4.56
C GLY A 160 -12.32 -10.70 -4.52
N SER A 161 -12.72 -11.92 -4.13
CA SER A 161 -11.84 -13.11 -4.12
C SER A 161 -11.25 -13.47 -5.50
N LYS A 162 -11.87 -13.03 -6.60
CA LYS A 162 -11.35 -13.20 -7.97
C LYS A 162 -10.03 -12.47 -8.22
N LEU A 163 -9.69 -11.47 -7.41
CA LEU A 163 -8.42 -10.75 -7.49
C LEU A 163 -7.22 -11.70 -7.48
N LEU A 164 -7.27 -12.79 -6.72
CA LEU A 164 -6.20 -13.77 -6.65
C LEU A 164 -5.92 -14.41 -8.02
N GLY A 165 -6.96 -14.69 -8.80
CA GLY A 165 -6.81 -15.23 -10.16
C GLY A 165 -6.23 -14.19 -11.13
N TYR A 166 -6.63 -12.93 -11.01
CA TYR A 166 -6.01 -11.83 -11.78
C TYR A 166 -4.52 -11.69 -11.46
N LEU A 167 -4.15 -11.67 -10.18
CA LEU A 167 -2.77 -11.54 -9.75
C LEU A 167 -1.93 -12.78 -10.01
N GLU A 168 -2.53 -13.96 -10.10
CA GLU A 168 -1.84 -15.19 -10.51
C GLU A 168 -1.31 -15.09 -11.94
N VAL A 169 -2.09 -14.52 -12.87
CA VAL A 169 -1.63 -14.24 -14.25
C VAL A 169 -0.42 -13.30 -14.28
N LEU A 170 -0.27 -12.47 -13.25
CA LEU A 170 0.85 -11.53 -13.07
C LEU A 170 1.97 -12.10 -12.18
N GLU A 171 1.85 -13.35 -11.71
CA GLU A 171 2.75 -14.00 -10.76
C GLU A 171 2.88 -13.26 -9.41
N LEU A 172 1.84 -12.50 -9.02
CA LEU A 172 1.79 -11.69 -7.80
C LEU A 172 0.91 -12.27 -6.69
N ASN A 173 0.14 -13.33 -6.94
CA ASN A 173 -0.75 -13.93 -5.93
C ASN A 173 0.01 -14.40 -4.68
N LEU A 174 1.14 -15.09 -4.83
CA LEU A 174 1.96 -15.54 -3.70
C LEU A 174 2.63 -14.37 -2.97
N TRP A 175 3.02 -13.32 -3.71
CA TRP A 175 3.54 -12.10 -3.11
C TRP A 175 2.46 -11.39 -2.27
N LEU A 176 1.21 -11.36 -2.74
CA LEU A 176 0.10 -10.75 -2.02
C LEU A 176 -0.16 -11.48 -0.69
N GLU A 177 -0.20 -12.82 -0.70
CA GLU A 177 -0.37 -13.60 0.54
C GLU A 177 0.79 -13.38 1.52
N LEU A 178 2.02 -13.29 1.01
CA LEU A 178 3.19 -12.97 1.81
C LEU A 178 3.07 -11.57 2.44
N PHE A 179 2.60 -10.58 1.68
CA PHE A 179 2.36 -9.22 2.16
C PHE A 179 1.27 -9.18 3.23
N GLY A 180 0.15 -9.87 3.01
CA GLY A 180 -0.93 -9.98 3.99
C GLY A 180 -0.49 -10.61 5.30
N ARG A 181 0.31 -11.68 5.24
CA ARG A 181 0.87 -12.32 6.44
C ARG A 181 1.76 -11.36 7.23
N ASP A 182 2.63 -10.62 6.54
CA ASP A 182 3.57 -9.72 7.19
C ASP A 182 2.85 -8.47 7.75
N LEU A 183 1.76 -8.00 7.12
CA LEU A 183 0.85 -6.97 7.65
C LEU A 183 0.09 -7.46 8.89
N ARG A 184 -0.53 -8.64 8.82
CA ARG A 184 -1.28 -9.24 9.93
C ARG A 184 -0.41 -9.37 11.19
N LYS A 185 0.83 -9.81 11.00
CA LYS A 185 1.81 -9.97 12.08
C LYS A 185 2.03 -8.69 12.89
N LEU A 186 1.92 -7.50 12.29
CA LEU A 186 2.06 -6.23 13.02
C LEU A 186 1.02 -6.06 14.14
N TYR A 187 -0.12 -6.75 14.02
CA TYR A 187 -1.30 -6.57 14.88
C TYR A 187 -1.68 -7.84 15.67
N ASP A 188 -0.95 -8.95 15.53
CA ASP A 188 -1.27 -10.21 16.20
C ASP A 188 -0.93 -10.19 17.70
N THR A 189 0.14 -9.49 18.09
CA THR A 189 0.53 -9.28 19.50
C THR A 189 1.07 -7.86 19.72
N ASP A 190 0.90 -7.33 20.94
CA ASP A 190 1.24 -5.94 21.29
C ASP A 190 2.73 -5.58 21.10
N ASP A 191 3.61 -6.58 21.00
CA ASP A 191 5.06 -6.41 20.84
C ASP A 191 5.54 -6.42 19.37
N GLN A 192 4.65 -6.63 18.39
CA GLN A 192 5.03 -6.71 16.98
C GLN A 192 4.96 -5.38 16.25
N PHE A 193 4.23 -4.39 16.78
CA PHE A 193 4.15 -3.06 16.19
C PHE A 193 5.40 -2.22 16.54
N THR A 194 6.51 -2.59 15.91
CA THR A 194 7.85 -1.99 16.10
C THR A 194 8.31 -1.29 14.84
N ALA A 195 9.18 -0.28 14.98
CA ALA A 195 9.80 0.40 13.85
C ALA A 195 10.49 -0.61 12.92
N LYS A 196 11.24 -1.56 13.49
CA LYS A 196 11.89 -2.63 12.73
C LYS A 196 10.92 -3.41 11.87
N ASN A 197 9.80 -3.88 12.42
CA ASN A 197 8.84 -4.69 11.66
C ASN A 197 8.13 -3.87 10.58
N ILE A 198 7.79 -2.61 10.88
CA ILE A 198 7.16 -1.69 9.93
C ILE A 198 8.09 -1.38 8.75
N PHE A 199 9.33 -0.98 9.03
CA PHE A 199 10.33 -0.74 7.97
C PHE A 199 10.67 -2.02 7.19
N SER A 200 10.53 -3.18 7.81
CA SER A 200 10.73 -4.45 7.10
C SER A 200 9.72 -4.65 5.96
N LEU A 201 8.59 -3.94 5.95
CA LEU A 201 7.64 -3.96 4.83
C LEU A 201 8.22 -3.35 3.55
N SER A 202 9.27 -2.52 3.63
CA SER A 202 9.97 -1.96 2.47
C SER A 202 10.46 -3.04 1.49
N ARG A 203 10.70 -4.27 1.97
CA ARG A 203 11.03 -5.42 1.11
C ARG A 203 9.93 -5.76 0.10
N HIS A 204 8.67 -5.40 0.38
CA HIS A 204 7.58 -5.61 -0.57
C HIS A 204 7.63 -4.61 -1.71
N VAL A 205 8.03 -3.36 -1.43
CA VAL A 205 8.29 -2.34 -2.45
C VAL A 205 9.41 -2.81 -3.36
N GLU A 206 10.51 -3.30 -2.80
CA GLU A 206 11.64 -3.86 -3.54
C GLU A 206 11.21 -5.00 -4.48
N ARG A 207 10.45 -5.97 -3.97
CA ARG A 207 9.94 -7.10 -4.79
C ARG A 207 9.06 -6.64 -5.94
N ILE A 208 8.25 -5.60 -5.75
CA ILE A 208 7.44 -5.02 -6.83
C ILE A 208 8.32 -4.26 -7.82
N LEU A 209 9.33 -3.52 -7.37
CA LEU A 209 10.30 -2.87 -8.26
C LEU A 209 11.00 -3.88 -9.19
N TRP A 210 11.31 -5.08 -8.68
CA TRP A 210 11.93 -6.14 -9.47
C TRP A 210 11.05 -6.64 -10.61
N THR A 211 9.71 -6.65 -10.46
CA THR A 211 8.81 -7.03 -11.56
C THR A 211 8.84 -6.00 -12.69
N PHE A 212 9.22 -4.77 -12.38
CA PHE A 212 9.50 -3.70 -13.35
C PHE A 212 10.98 -3.57 -13.69
N GLN A 213 11.83 -4.55 -13.34
CA GLN A 213 13.28 -4.57 -13.56
C GLN A 213 13.98 -3.28 -13.07
N ILE A 214 13.59 -2.78 -11.91
CA ILE A 214 14.25 -1.67 -11.21
C ILE A 214 14.86 -2.25 -9.94
N PHE A 215 16.19 -2.15 -9.80
CA PHE A 215 16.93 -2.82 -8.73
C PHE A 215 17.72 -1.78 -7.93
N PRO A 216 17.18 -1.29 -6.80
CA PRO A 216 17.96 -0.48 -5.88
C PRO A 216 18.92 -1.36 -5.06
N TRP A 217 20.14 -0.88 -4.82
CA TRP A 217 21.10 -1.49 -3.89
C TRP A 217 22.05 -0.45 -3.30
N LEU A 218 22.65 -0.79 -2.15
CA LEU A 218 23.61 0.06 -1.48
C LEU A 218 25.02 -0.28 -1.94
N MET A 219 25.80 0.75 -2.20
CA MET A 219 27.25 0.63 -2.37
C MET A 219 27.93 0.57 -1.00
N GLU A 220 29.21 0.16 -0.96
CA GLU A 220 29.98 0.05 0.28
C GLU A 220 30.08 1.37 1.06
N ASP A 221 29.95 2.51 0.38
CA ASP A 221 29.97 3.85 0.95
C ASP A 221 28.60 4.32 1.48
N GLY A 222 27.55 3.49 1.38
CA GLY A 222 26.19 3.81 1.78
C GLY A 222 25.37 4.56 0.73
N THR A 223 25.94 4.86 -0.44
CA THR A 223 25.22 5.51 -1.55
C THR A 223 24.21 4.53 -2.16
N ILE A 224 22.99 5.00 -2.41
CA ILE A 224 21.98 4.25 -3.16
C ILE A 224 22.34 4.29 -4.64
N TYR A 225 22.45 3.11 -5.25
CA TYR A 225 22.54 2.94 -6.69
C TYR A 225 21.31 2.18 -7.19
N VAL A 226 20.84 2.52 -8.38
CA VAL A 226 19.70 1.84 -9.00
C VAL A 226 20.08 1.37 -10.37
N THR A 227 19.91 0.07 -10.61
CA THR A 227 20.07 -0.50 -11.94
C THR A 227 18.74 -0.73 -12.60
N VAL A 228 18.68 -0.32 -13.86
CA VAL A 228 17.54 -0.50 -14.74
C VAL A 228 18.06 -1.21 -15.99
N PRO A 229 18.05 -2.56 -16.04
CA PRO A 229 18.50 -3.31 -17.20
C PRO A 229 17.62 -2.98 -18.40
N PHE A 230 18.20 -2.98 -19.61
CA PHE A 230 17.49 -2.70 -20.85
C PHE A 230 16.24 -3.57 -21.03
N GLY A 231 16.33 -4.86 -20.73
CA GLY A 231 15.17 -5.76 -20.63
C GLY A 231 14.17 -5.59 -21.77
N ASP A 232 12.90 -5.38 -21.42
CA ASP A 232 11.79 -5.23 -22.38
C ASP A 232 11.84 -3.91 -23.17
N ASP A 233 12.61 -2.92 -22.70
CA ASP A 233 12.72 -1.60 -23.35
C ASP A 233 13.38 -1.72 -24.74
N LEU A 234 14.21 -2.75 -24.96
CA LEU A 234 14.88 -2.99 -26.25
C LEU A 234 13.91 -3.20 -27.41
N ALA A 235 12.74 -3.78 -27.14
CA ALA A 235 11.71 -3.97 -28.15
C ALA A 235 11.00 -2.66 -28.52
N ALA A 236 11.09 -1.63 -27.67
CA ALA A 236 10.42 -0.34 -27.82
C ALA A 236 11.36 0.79 -28.25
N LEU A 237 12.69 0.62 -28.13
CA LEU A 237 13.68 1.59 -28.58
C LEU A 237 13.91 1.45 -30.10
N PRO A 238 13.93 2.56 -30.87
CA PRO A 238 14.31 2.52 -32.27
C PRO A 238 15.77 2.05 -32.40
N VAL A 239 16.03 1.20 -33.42
CA VAL A 239 17.31 0.49 -33.64
C VAL A 239 18.51 1.43 -33.92
N ASP A 240 18.27 2.72 -34.07
CA ASP A 240 19.30 3.72 -34.33
C ASP A 240 19.72 4.44 -33.03
N LEU A 241 20.57 3.78 -32.23
CA LEU A 241 21.39 4.39 -31.17
C LEU A 241 22.87 4.27 -31.52
#